data_AF-A0A7H4PLE8-F1
#
_entry.id   AF-A0A7H4PLE8-F1
#
_cell.length_a   1.000
_cell.length_b   1.000
_cell.length_c   1.000
_cell.angle_alpha   90.00
_cell.angle_beta   90.00
_cell.angle_gamma   90.00
#
_symmetry.space_group_name_H-M   'P 1'
#
loop_
_entity.id
_entity.type
_entity.pdbx_description
1 polymer ?
#
loop_
_entity_poly.entity_id
_entity_poly.type
_entity_poly.pdbx_seq_one_letter_code
_entity_poly.pdbx_strand_id
1 'polypeptide(L)'
;MLRRAPPWYQRFGLDHNPQLLDAMLPWYGVANNRLIRDPANAALKQKLSALANSAPNSDQRAQLAKPGYDQLKAWLMMARPDKADGAFYAQTMKTVQPTQTGISAGLWQSLAPDLWAFYISELPAQPKWVITPDAQLISQSRQVLLQQIGRRNAESTLYENMLKSVRRNFADVSLEDMTGGTDARRLFTTEEVVPGMFTRQAWEGGIQQAIEKAANSRRDEIDWVLSDSRKAVSSDLSPEALKARLTQRYFTDFAGSWLSFLNSLQLNPANNIADVTDQLTLMSDVRQSPLIALMNTIGLAGTDRPATRRPFGLHHQIGQRPGRQKRQTGD
;
A
#
# COMPACT_ATOMS: atom_id res chain seq x y z
N MET A 1 0.93 28.83 -3.45
CA MET A 1 1.39 29.25 -4.79
C MET A 1 2.69 30.09 -4.78
N LEU A 2 3.60 29.95 -3.82
CA LEU A 2 4.79 30.85 -3.69
C LEU A 2 6.15 30.20 -4.04
N ARG A 3 6.16 29.02 -4.68
CA ARG A 3 7.42 28.37 -5.13
C ARG A 3 7.38 27.89 -6.58
N ARG A 4 6.79 28.69 -7.49
CA ARG A 4 7.16 28.56 -8.91
C ARG A 4 8.36 29.46 -9.15
N ALA A 5 9.39 28.94 -9.81
CA ALA A 5 10.53 29.74 -10.21
C ALA A 5 10.03 30.97 -10.98
N PRO A 6 10.45 32.20 -10.62
CA PRO A 6 9.97 33.39 -11.29
C PRO A 6 10.27 33.31 -12.79
N PRO A 7 9.36 33.83 -13.64
CA PRO A 7 9.65 34.05 -15.05
C PRO A 7 11.00 34.74 -15.22
N TRP A 8 11.75 34.37 -16.26
CA TRP A 8 13.14 34.80 -16.45
C TRP A 8 13.33 36.34 -16.41
N TYR A 9 12.30 37.11 -16.75
CA TYR A 9 12.30 38.57 -16.69
C TYR A 9 12.25 39.16 -15.26
N GLN A 10 11.93 38.38 -14.23
CA GLN A 10 11.94 38.80 -12.82
C GLN A 10 13.24 38.41 -12.07
N ARG A 11 14.18 37.71 -12.75
CA ARG A 11 15.41 37.20 -12.13
C ARG A 11 16.55 38.22 -12.01
N PHE A 12 16.36 39.45 -12.49
CA PHE A 12 17.33 40.56 -12.41
C PHE A 12 17.13 41.43 -11.15
N GLY A 13 17.04 40.80 -9.97
CA GLY A 13 16.96 41.54 -8.70
C GLY A 13 15.62 42.26 -8.43
N LEU A 14 14.58 41.98 -9.21
CA LEU A 14 13.23 42.52 -9.00
C LEU A 14 12.32 41.57 -8.21
N ASP A 15 12.71 40.31 -8.01
CA ASP A 15 12.02 39.39 -7.12
C ASP A 15 12.35 39.68 -5.66
N HIS A 16 11.61 40.63 -5.09
CA HIS A 16 11.68 40.99 -3.67
C HIS A 16 10.82 40.06 -2.80
N ASN A 17 10.12 39.07 -3.39
CA ASN A 17 9.27 38.15 -2.63
C ASN A 17 10.02 37.38 -1.53
N PRO A 18 11.24 36.85 -1.72
CA PRO A 18 11.98 36.19 -0.64
C PRO A 18 12.38 37.17 0.48
N GLN A 19 12.81 38.38 0.13
CA GLN A 19 13.20 39.41 1.10
C GLN A 19 11.99 39.96 1.89
N LEU A 20 10.85 40.11 1.22
CA LEU A 20 9.58 40.50 1.82
C LEU A 20 9.03 39.37 2.70
N LEU A 21 9.11 38.12 2.24
CA LEU A 21 8.73 36.95 3.03
C LEU A 21 9.57 36.86 4.30
N ASP A 22 10.89 37.02 4.21
CA ASP A 22 11.81 37.03 5.35
C ASP A 22 11.51 38.18 6.33
N ALA A 23 11.19 39.37 5.82
CA ALA A 23 10.83 40.52 6.64
C ALA A 23 9.46 40.36 7.34
N MET A 24 8.50 39.69 6.69
CA MET A 24 7.15 39.48 7.22
C MET A 24 7.01 38.21 8.07
N LEU A 25 7.92 37.25 7.93
CA LEU A 25 7.90 35.93 8.57
C LEU A 25 7.74 35.97 10.09
N PRO A 26 8.39 36.87 10.84
CA PRO A 26 8.23 36.94 12.30
C PRO A 26 6.80 37.30 12.72
N TRP A 27 6.19 38.29 12.05
CA TRP A 27 4.83 38.76 12.33
C TRP A 27 3.79 37.77 11.82
N TYR A 28 4.03 37.23 10.61
CA TYR A 28 3.23 36.16 10.04
C TYR A 28 3.26 34.93 10.95
N GLY A 29 4.40 34.56 11.52
CA GLY A 29 4.53 33.40 12.41
C GLY A 29 3.66 33.51 13.66
N VAL A 30 3.57 34.70 14.28
CA VAL A 30 2.67 34.93 15.43
C VAL A 30 1.20 34.80 15.01
N ALA A 31 0.81 35.41 13.89
CA ALA A 31 -0.55 35.34 13.37
C ALA A 31 -0.94 33.91 12.95
N ASN A 32 -0.06 33.23 12.22
CA ASN A 32 -0.21 31.83 11.80
C ASN A 32 -0.33 30.90 12.99
N ASN A 33 0.52 31.07 14.01
CA ASN A 33 0.45 30.24 15.20
C ASN A 33 -0.91 30.38 15.89
N ARG A 34 -1.36 31.63 16.08
CA ARG A 34 -2.64 31.92 16.74
C ARG A 34 -3.87 31.49 15.93
N LEU A 35 -3.86 31.68 14.62
CA LEU A 35 -5.05 31.52 13.77
C LEU A 35 -5.13 30.13 13.11
N ILE A 36 -3.99 29.49 12.85
CA ILE A 36 -3.91 28.24 12.10
C ILE A 36 -3.41 27.12 13.00
N ARG A 37 -2.19 27.25 13.56
CA ARG A 37 -1.55 26.17 14.33
C ARG A 37 -2.32 25.81 15.58
N ASP A 38 -2.56 26.78 16.46
CA ASP A 38 -3.10 26.52 17.80
C ASP A 38 -4.56 26.03 17.73
N PRO A 39 -5.44 26.60 16.86
CA PRO A 39 -6.77 26.05 16.62
C PRO A 39 -6.76 24.64 16.01
N ALA A 40 -5.87 24.37 15.05
CA ALA A 40 -5.71 23.04 14.48
C ALA A 40 -5.24 22.03 15.52
N ASN A 41 -4.26 22.39 16.35
CA ASN A 41 -3.76 21.60 17.47
C ASN A 41 -4.89 21.26 18.46
N ALA A 42 -5.68 22.26 18.86
CA ALA A 42 -6.81 22.07 19.77
C ALA A 42 -7.89 21.15 19.18
N ALA A 43 -8.23 21.33 17.90
CA ALA A 43 -9.22 20.50 17.22
C ALA A 43 -8.75 19.05 17.07
N LEU A 44 -7.49 18.81 16.69
CA LEU A 44 -6.89 17.48 16.63
C LEU A 44 -6.87 16.81 18.00
N LYS A 45 -6.44 17.54 19.04
CA LYS A 45 -6.46 17.07 20.44
C LYS A 45 -7.87 16.66 20.85
N GLN A 46 -8.90 17.44 20.52
CA GLN A 46 -10.29 17.12 20.84
C GLN A 46 -10.76 15.84 20.16
N LYS A 47 -10.50 15.68 18.85
CA LYS A 47 -10.90 14.48 18.10
C LYS A 47 -10.20 13.21 18.61
N LEU A 48 -8.90 13.32 18.91
CA LEU A 48 -8.11 12.21 19.46
C LEU A 48 -8.53 11.86 20.89
N SER A 49 -8.86 12.84 21.72
CA SER A 49 -9.44 12.59 23.06
C SER A 49 -10.78 11.84 22.96
N ALA A 50 -11.63 12.19 21.99
CA ALA A 50 -12.89 11.47 21.77
C ALA A 50 -12.64 10.01 21.33
N LEU A 51 -11.62 9.76 20.50
CA LEU A 51 -11.20 8.42 20.14
C LEU A 51 -10.67 7.63 21.35
N ALA A 52 -9.75 8.22 22.12
CA ALA A 52 -9.14 7.60 23.29
C ALA A 52 -10.18 7.24 24.36
N ASN A 53 -11.16 8.12 24.59
CA ASN A 53 -12.21 7.96 25.60
C ASN A 53 -13.43 7.15 25.13
N SER A 54 -13.51 6.77 23.84
CA SER A 54 -14.60 5.93 23.33
C SER A 54 -14.66 4.59 24.10
N ALA A 55 -15.84 3.99 24.26
CA ALA A 55 -15.92 2.72 24.99
C ALA A 55 -15.23 1.56 24.24
N PRO A 56 -14.54 0.64 24.93
CA PRO A 56 -14.01 -0.58 24.32
C PRO A 56 -15.10 -1.36 23.59
N ASN A 57 -14.77 -1.88 22.41
CA ASN A 57 -15.65 -2.70 21.58
C ASN A 57 -16.96 -2.02 21.13
N SER A 58 -17.07 -0.69 21.21
CA SER A 58 -18.23 0.06 20.72
C SER A 58 -18.19 0.34 19.21
N ASP A 59 -19.36 0.44 18.58
CA ASP A 59 -19.49 0.87 17.18
C ASP A 59 -18.95 2.29 16.97
N GLN A 60 -19.15 3.17 17.96
CA GLN A 60 -18.58 4.52 17.97
C GLN A 60 -17.05 4.48 17.84
N ARG A 61 -16.36 3.64 18.61
CA ARG A 61 -14.90 3.46 18.51
C ARG A 61 -14.51 2.96 17.12
N ALA A 62 -15.26 2.03 16.53
CA ALA A 62 -15.00 1.51 15.20
C ALA A 62 -15.21 2.56 14.09
N GLN A 63 -16.17 3.47 14.26
CA GLN A 63 -16.40 4.61 13.36
C GLN A 63 -15.30 5.67 13.48
N LEU A 64 -14.83 5.95 14.70
CA LEU A 64 -13.79 6.93 14.98
C LEU A 64 -12.39 6.46 14.58
N ALA A 65 -12.12 5.15 14.54
CA ALA A 65 -10.79 4.61 14.28
C ALA A 65 -10.20 5.02 12.92
N LYS A 66 -11.00 4.98 11.84
CA LYS A 66 -10.53 5.33 10.49
C LYS A 66 -10.08 6.80 10.39
N PRO A 67 -10.93 7.80 10.70
CA PRO A 67 -10.49 9.19 10.72
C PRO A 67 -9.49 9.49 11.84
N GLY A 68 -9.53 8.75 12.95
CA GLY A 68 -8.63 8.87 14.08
C GLY A 68 -7.16 8.60 13.73
N TYR A 69 -6.92 7.67 12.80
CA TYR A 69 -5.58 7.44 12.26
C TYR A 69 -5.04 8.68 11.53
N ASP A 70 -5.83 9.24 10.61
CA ASP A 70 -5.42 10.42 9.84
C ASP A 70 -5.20 11.64 10.74
N GLN A 71 -6.05 11.79 11.77
CA GLN A 71 -5.93 12.82 12.80
C GLN A 71 -4.65 12.66 13.62
N LEU A 72 -4.31 11.45 14.06
CA LEU A 72 -3.07 11.20 14.79
C LEU A 72 -1.86 11.51 13.92
N LYS A 73 -1.88 11.08 12.65
CA LYS A 73 -0.83 11.36 11.68
C LYS A 73 -0.64 12.87 11.49
N ALA A 74 -1.73 13.62 11.26
CA ALA A 74 -1.69 15.07 11.14
C ALA A 74 -1.14 15.76 12.40
N TRP A 75 -1.51 15.29 13.59
CA TRP A 75 -1.04 15.86 14.85
C TRP A 75 0.46 15.63 15.08
N LEU A 76 0.96 14.44 14.72
CA LEU A 76 2.38 14.11 14.79
C LEU A 76 3.21 14.89 13.76
N MET A 77 2.68 15.18 12.56
CA MET A 77 3.36 16.04 11.59
C MET A 77 3.66 17.43 12.15
N MET A 78 2.78 17.98 13.00
CA MET A 78 3.01 19.28 13.65
C MET A 78 4.18 19.27 14.65
N ALA A 79 4.63 18.08 15.07
CA ALA A 79 5.76 17.86 15.98
C ALA A 79 7.01 17.33 15.25
N ARG A 80 6.85 16.83 14.01
CA ARG A 80 7.89 16.15 13.21
C ARG A 80 8.01 16.82 11.84
N PRO A 81 8.79 17.92 11.73
CA PRO A 81 8.95 18.64 10.47
C PRO A 81 9.48 17.76 9.33
N ASP A 82 10.27 16.74 9.65
CA ASP A 82 10.78 15.74 8.71
C ASP A 82 9.69 14.88 8.04
N LYS A 83 8.47 14.90 8.59
CA LYS A 83 7.31 14.14 8.11
C LYS A 83 6.20 15.04 7.55
N ALA A 84 6.45 16.33 7.34
CA ALA A 84 5.46 17.28 6.85
C ALA A 84 4.94 16.91 5.44
N ASP A 85 3.62 16.82 5.30
CA ASP A 85 2.92 16.65 4.02
C ASP A 85 1.75 17.64 3.95
N GLY A 86 1.90 18.67 3.11
CA GLY A 86 0.91 19.74 2.92
C GLY A 86 -0.43 19.25 2.42
N ALA A 87 -0.44 18.34 1.44
CA ALA A 87 -1.66 17.88 0.81
C ALA A 87 -2.45 16.97 1.76
N PHE A 88 -1.76 16.04 2.42
CA PHE A 88 -2.37 15.16 3.42
C PHE A 88 -2.95 15.96 4.59
N TYR A 89 -2.14 16.85 5.18
CA TYR A 89 -2.55 17.63 6.35
C TYR A 89 -3.78 18.49 6.05
N ALA A 90 -3.77 19.23 4.93
CA ALA A 90 -4.91 20.06 4.53
C ALA A 90 -6.18 19.22 4.29
N GLN A 91 -6.05 18.03 3.69
CA GLN A 91 -7.19 17.15 3.46
C GLN A 91 -7.78 16.61 4.76
N THR A 92 -6.94 16.21 5.73
CA THR A 92 -7.39 15.79 7.06
C THR A 92 -8.11 16.94 7.78
N MET A 93 -7.53 18.13 7.74
CA MET A 93 -8.03 19.28 8.50
C MET A 93 -9.41 19.78 8.05
N LYS A 94 -9.81 19.56 6.79
CA LYS A 94 -11.19 19.84 6.31
C LYS A 94 -12.27 19.18 7.16
N THR A 95 -11.98 17.98 7.70
CA THR A 95 -12.93 17.23 8.55
C THR A 95 -12.75 17.52 10.03
N VAL A 96 -11.55 17.93 10.43
CA VAL A 96 -11.20 18.20 11.83
C VAL A 96 -11.68 19.58 12.27
N GLN A 97 -11.52 20.59 11.41
CA GLN A 97 -11.83 21.99 11.68
C GLN A 97 -12.58 22.63 10.50
N PRO A 98 -13.83 22.18 10.23
CA PRO A 98 -14.62 22.68 9.10
C PRO A 98 -15.06 24.15 9.27
N THR A 99 -15.02 24.67 10.49
CA THR A 99 -15.40 26.05 10.82
C THR A 99 -14.35 26.69 11.72
N GLN A 100 -14.27 28.02 11.68
CA GLN A 100 -13.39 28.81 12.53
C GLN A 100 -14.16 29.99 13.11
N THR A 101 -14.10 30.17 14.43
CA THR A 101 -14.79 31.27 15.12
C THR A 101 -14.30 32.61 14.60
N GLY A 102 -15.23 33.49 14.24
CA GLY A 102 -14.93 34.83 13.71
C GLY A 102 -14.68 34.88 12.20
N ILE A 103 -14.77 33.76 11.48
CA ILE A 103 -14.67 33.69 10.01
C ILE A 103 -15.91 33.00 9.46
N SER A 104 -16.48 33.50 8.36
CA SER A 104 -17.62 32.84 7.71
C SER A 104 -17.23 31.45 7.19
N ALA A 105 -18.17 30.50 7.23
CA ALA A 105 -17.91 29.12 6.84
C ALA A 105 -17.41 29.00 5.38
N GLY A 106 -18.03 29.74 4.45
CA GLY A 106 -17.63 29.73 3.04
C GLY A 106 -16.23 30.30 2.82
N LEU A 107 -15.88 31.40 3.50
CA LEU A 107 -14.54 31.98 3.41
C LEU A 107 -13.49 31.03 4.00
N TRP A 108 -13.77 30.48 5.18
CA TRP A 108 -12.87 29.51 5.82
C TRP A 108 -12.66 28.28 4.94
N GLN A 109 -13.72 27.70 4.37
CA GLN A 109 -13.60 26.53 3.50
C GLN A 109 -12.77 26.79 2.24
N SER A 110 -12.77 28.02 1.73
CA SER A 110 -11.95 28.42 0.58
C SER A 110 -10.48 28.65 0.93
N LEU A 111 -10.18 29.24 2.10
CA LEU A 111 -8.82 29.67 2.46
C LEU A 111 -8.06 28.63 3.30
N ALA A 112 -8.76 27.91 4.19
CA ALA A 112 -8.14 27.04 5.18
C ALA A 112 -7.26 25.92 4.58
N PRO A 113 -7.64 25.26 3.47
CA PRO A 113 -6.79 24.23 2.86
C PRO A 113 -5.39 24.74 2.50
N ASP A 114 -5.31 25.93 1.89
CA ASP A 114 -4.04 26.54 1.50
C ASP A 114 -3.24 27.00 2.73
N LEU A 115 -3.91 27.52 3.76
CA LEU A 115 -3.27 27.96 5.00
C LEU A 115 -2.70 26.78 5.80
N TRP A 116 -3.44 25.67 5.93
CA TRP A 116 -2.96 24.45 6.56
C TRP A 116 -1.80 23.82 5.78
N ALA A 117 -1.91 23.75 4.45
CA ALA A 117 -0.84 23.24 3.59
C ALA A 117 0.42 24.09 3.71
N PHE A 118 0.29 25.42 3.75
CA PHE A 118 1.40 26.33 3.92
C PHE A 118 2.08 26.15 5.28
N TYR A 119 1.31 26.19 6.37
CA TYR A 119 1.83 26.03 7.73
C TYR A 119 2.69 24.77 7.87
N ILE A 120 2.18 23.62 7.42
CA ILE A 120 2.92 22.36 7.60
C ILE A 120 4.14 22.29 6.67
N SER A 121 4.05 22.83 5.45
CA SER A 121 5.15 22.80 4.47
C SER A 121 6.31 23.70 4.87
N GLU A 122 6.05 24.79 5.59
CA GLU A 122 7.08 25.71 6.09
C GLU A 122 7.62 25.31 7.48
N LEU A 123 7.02 24.30 8.13
CA LEU A 123 7.45 23.79 9.43
C LEU A 123 8.95 23.40 9.49
N PRO A 124 9.57 22.77 8.46
CA PRO A 124 11.00 22.45 8.46
C PRO A 124 11.91 23.68 8.49
N ALA A 125 11.47 24.79 7.89
CA ALA A 125 12.20 26.05 7.89
C ALA A 125 11.92 26.88 9.15
N GLN A 126 10.91 26.52 9.94
CA GLN A 126 10.43 27.28 11.10
C GLN A 126 10.36 26.42 12.38
N PRO A 127 11.51 26.12 13.03
CA PRO A 127 11.52 25.29 14.25
C PRO A 127 10.65 25.82 15.39
N LYS A 128 10.44 27.14 15.46
CA LYS A 128 9.58 27.79 16.49
C LYS A 128 8.09 27.51 16.30
N TRP A 129 7.68 27.01 15.13
CA TRP A 129 6.28 26.70 14.84
C TRP A 129 5.89 25.29 15.29
N VAL A 130 6.86 24.43 15.57
CA VAL A 130 6.65 23.05 16.05
C VAL A 130 5.86 23.06 17.36
N ILE A 131 4.89 22.15 17.48
CA ILE A 131 4.14 21.93 18.73
C ILE A 131 4.80 20.85 19.58
N THR A 132 4.46 20.83 20.87
CA THR A 132 4.72 19.69 21.75
C THR A 132 3.39 19.00 22.07
N PRO A 133 3.05 17.89 21.38
CA PRO A 133 1.83 17.15 21.64
C PRO A 133 1.84 16.50 23.03
N ASP A 134 0.64 16.20 23.55
CA ASP A 134 0.49 15.42 24.78
C ASP A 134 0.86 13.94 24.52
N ALA A 135 1.99 13.52 25.10
CA ALA A 135 2.53 12.17 24.93
C ALA A 135 1.58 11.08 25.45
N GLN A 136 0.81 11.36 26.51
CA GLN A 136 -0.16 10.40 27.04
C GLN A 136 -1.31 10.20 26.05
N LEU A 137 -1.81 11.29 25.47
CA LEU A 137 -2.88 11.20 24.47
C LEU A 137 -2.41 10.50 23.18
N ILE A 138 -1.15 10.72 22.76
CA ILE A 138 -0.54 9.97 21.65
C ILE A 138 -0.57 8.47 21.97
N SER A 139 -0.04 8.07 23.13
CA SER A 139 0.03 6.67 23.54
C SER A 139 -1.36 6.01 23.57
N GLN A 140 -2.36 6.68 24.14
CA GLN A 140 -3.73 6.17 24.23
C GLN A 140 -4.36 6.02 22.84
N SER A 141 -4.20 7.03 21.98
CA SER A 141 -4.72 7.01 20.61
C SER A 141 -4.11 5.86 19.81
N ARG A 142 -2.78 5.67 19.90
CA ARG A 142 -2.07 4.56 19.25
C ARG A 142 -2.60 3.21 19.72
N GLN A 143 -2.79 3.02 21.03
CA GLN A 143 -3.30 1.78 21.58
C GLN A 143 -4.70 1.46 21.05
N VAL A 144 -5.61 2.44 21.03
CA VAL A 144 -6.97 2.25 20.49
C VAL A 144 -6.91 1.90 18.99
N LEU A 145 -6.09 2.61 18.21
CA LEU A 145 -5.96 2.37 16.77
C LEU A 145 -5.36 0.99 16.47
N LEU A 146 -4.32 0.56 17.19
CA LEU A 146 -3.72 -0.77 17.04
C LEU A 146 -4.72 -1.88 17.35
N GLN A 147 -5.52 -1.73 18.41
CA GLN A 147 -6.58 -2.68 18.73
C GLN A 147 -7.65 -2.75 17.63
N GLN A 148 -8.00 -1.63 16.99
CA GLN A 148 -8.98 -1.61 15.91
C GLN A 148 -8.43 -2.17 14.60
N ILE A 149 -7.16 -1.90 14.30
CA ILE A 149 -6.45 -2.45 13.14
C ILE A 149 -6.35 -3.97 13.23
N GLY A 150 -6.06 -4.54 14.40
CA GLY A 150 -6.02 -5.99 14.59
C GLY A 150 -7.38 -6.67 14.49
N ARG A 151 -8.49 -5.94 14.68
CA ARG A 151 -9.85 -6.49 14.65
C ARG A 151 -10.56 -6.37 13.30
N ARG A 152 -10.20 -5.38 12.47
CA ARG A 152 -10.83 -5.18 11.17
C ARG A 152 -9.98 -5.80 10.06
N ASN A 153 -10.68 -6.46 9.14
CA ASN A 153 -10.25 -6.96 7.83
C ASN A 153 -9.70 -5.82 6.91
N ALA A 154 -8.77 -5.01 7.41
CA ALA A 154 -8.05 -4.00 6.66
C ALA A 154 -7.28 -4.67 5.51
N GLU A 155 -6.79 -5.90 5.71
CA GLU A 155 -6.16 -6.70 4.67
C GLU A 155 -7.10 -6.96 3.49
N SER A 156 -8.38 -7.30 3.71
CA SER A 156 -9.34 -7.49 2.62
C SER A 156 -9.63 -6.21 1.86
N THR A 157 -9.88 -5.09 2.54
CA THR A 157 -10.14 -3.82 1.85
C THR A 157 -8.89 -3.33 1.09
N LEU A 158 -7.71 -3.50 1.69
CA LEU A 158 -6.43 -3.15 1.08
C LEU A 158 -6.14 -4.01 -0.13
N TYR A 159 -6.36 -5.32 -0.05
CA TYR A 159 -6.24 -6.26 -1.16
C TYR A 159 -7.18 -5.89 -2.32
N GLU A 160 -8.47 -5.63 -2.04
CA GLU A 160 -9.42 -5.24 -3.08
C GLU A 160 -9.05 -3.91 -3.75
N ASN A 161 -8.61 -2.91 -2.97
CA ASN A 161 -8.17 -1.63 -3.53
C ASN A 161 -6.90 -1.78 -4.37
N MET A 162 -5.97 -2.62 -3.93
CA MET A 162 -4.76 -2.98 -4.66
C MET A 162 -5.13 -3.61 -6.01
N LEU A 163 -5.97 -4.65 -6.02
CA LEU A 163 -6.42 -5.30 -7.26
C LEU A 163 -7.12 -4.31 -8.19
N LYS A 164 -8.02 -3.47 -7.67
CA LYS A 164 -8.70 -2.42 -8.46
C LYS A 164 -7.75 -1.43 -9.12
N SER A 165 -6.66 -1.07 -8.44
CA SER A 165 -5.67 -0.13 -8.96
C SER A 165 -4.89 -0.71 -10.15
N VAL A 166 -4.65 -2.03 -10.13
CA VAL A 166 -3.89 -2.74 -11.15
C VAL A 166 -4.79 -3.18 -12.31
N ARG A 167 -6.03 -3.58 -12.03
CA ARG A 167 -7.02 -4.06 -13.02
C ARG A 167 -7.17 -3.16 -14.25
N ARG A 168 -7.03 -1.83 -14.10
CA ARG A 168 -7.18 -0.88 -15.21
C ARG A 168 -6.09 -1.00 -16.28
N ASN A 169 -4.96 -1.64 -15.97
CA ASN A 169 -3.78 -1.69 -16.83
C ASN A 169 -3.60 -3.05 -17.54
N PHE A 170 -4.41 -4.06 -17.19
CA PHE A 170 -4.27 -5.42 -17.71
C PHE A 170 -5.63 -5.90 -18.20
N ALA A 171 -5.73 -6.14 -19.51
CA ALA A 171 -6.92 -6.71 -20.13
C ALA A 171 -7.05 -8.20 -19.80
N ASP A 172 -8.29 -8.67 -19.74
CA ASP A 172 -8.59 -10.09 -19.53
C ASP A 172 -8.06 -10.93 -20.70
N VAL A 173 -7.56 -12.12 -20.39
CA VAL A 173 -6.89 -13.01 -21.35
C VAL A 173 -7.84 -14.13 -21.73
N SER A 174 -8.13 -14.20 -23.03
CA SER A 174 -9.00 -15.22 -23.64
C SER A 174 -8.22 -16.48 -24.03
N LEU A 175 -8.95 -17.54 -24.41
CA LEU A 175 -8.34 -18.76 -24.94
C LEU A 175 -7.52 -18.48 -26.21
N GLU A 176 -7.98 -17.56 -27.07
CA GLU A 176 -7.29 -17.18 -28.30
C GLU A 176 -5.95 -16.50 -28.01
N ASP A 177 -5.91 -15.63 -26.99
CA ASP A 177 -4.68 -14.96 -26.56
C ASP A 177 -3.64 -15.95 -26.03
N MET A 178 -4.09 -16.99 -25.31
CA MET A 178 -3.21 -18.01 -24.73
C MET A 178 -2.65 -19.02 -25.73
N THR A 179 -3.29 -19.14 -26.89
CA THR A 179 -2.96 -20.14 -27.91
C THR A 179 -2.17 -19.55 -29.08
N GLY A 180 -1.71 -18.30 -28.96
CA GLY A 180 -0.73 -17.70 -29.86
C GLY A 180 -1.19 -17.60 -31.32
N GLY A 181 -2.50 -17.51 -31.56
CA GLY A 181 -3.08 -17.46 -32.91
C GLY A 181 -3.29 -18.81 -33.59
N THR A 182 -3.11 -19.93 -32.88
CA THR A 182 -3.63 -21.24 -33.34
C THR A 182 -5.16 -21.26 -33.25
N ASP A 183 -5.80 -22.11 -34.05
CA ASP A 183 -7.26 -22.17 -34.14
C ASP A 183 -7.88 -22.95 -32.96
N ALA A 184 -7.76 -22.40 -31.75
CA ALA A 184 -8.21 -23.04 -30.52
C ALA A 184 -9.70 -23.35 -30.51
N ARG A 185 -10.50 -22.52 -31.19
CA ARG A 185 -11.95 -22.68 -31.33
C ARG A 185 -12.34 -23.94 -32.09
N ARG A 186 -11.44 -24.55 -32.87
CA ARG A 186 -11.71 -25.85 -33.53
C ARG A 186 -11.70 -27.01 -32.55
N LEU A 187 -10.92 -26.93 -31.48
CA LEU A 187 -10.78 -28.00 -30.50
C LEU A 187 -11.58 -27.73 -29.23
N PHE A 188 -11.53 -26.50 -28.73
CA PHE A 188 -12.06 -26.14 -27.42
C PHE A 188 -13.10 -25.04 -27.51
N THR A 189 -14.07 -25.10 -26.60
CA THR A 189 -15.00 -24.01 -26.30
C THR A 189 -14.90 -23.66 -24.81
N THR A 190 -15.04 -22.38 -24.51
CA THR A 190 -15.12 -21.83 -23.15
C THR A 190 -15.85 -20.49 -23.17
N GLU A 191 -16.56 -20.20 -22.09
CA GLU A 191 -17.19 -18.89 -21.83
C GLU A 191 -16.41 -18.08 -20.78
N GLU A 192 -15.39 -18.69 -20.15
CA GLU A 192 -14.57 -18.07 -19.13
C GLU A 192 -13.32 -17.42 -19.74
N VAL A 193 -12.88 -16.34 -19.09
CA VAL A 193 -11.63 -15.66 -19.40
C VAL A 193 -10.83 -15.53 -18.13
N VAL A 194 -9.49 -15.55 -18.23
CA VAL A 194 -8.66 -15.27 -17.05
C VAL A 194 -8.57 -13.76 -16.86
N PRO A 195 -8.96 -13.21 -15.70
CA PRO A 195 -8.83 -11.77 -15.47
C PRO A 195 -7.38 -11.32 -15.63
N GLY A 196 -7.16 -10.20 -16.33
CA GLY A 196 -5.82 -9.77 -16.74
C GLY A 196 -4.85 -9.57 -15.57
N MET A 197 -5.40 -9.22 -14.41
CA MET A 197 -4.65 -9.03 -13.16
C MET A 197 -4.10 -10.33 -12.56
N PHE A 198 -4.56 -11.51 -13.00
CA PHE A 198 -4.07 -12.83 -12.61
C PHE A 198 -3.21 -13.47 -13.69
N THR A 199 -2.36 -12.66 -14.34
CA THR A 199 -1.41 -13.11 -15.34
C THR A 199 0.03 -12.88 -14.86
N ARG A 200 1.00 -13.54 -15.48
CA ARG A 200 2.43 -13.29 -15.24
C ARG A 200 2.79 -11.82 -15.48
N GLN A 201 2.27 -11.25 -16.57
CA GLN A 201 2.51 -9.86 -16.93
C GLN A 201 1.98 -8.90 -15.85
N ALA A 202 0.82 -9.20 -15.26
CA ALA A 202 0.29 -8.41 -14.15
C ALA A 202 1.11 -8.59 -12.85
N TRP A 203 1.59 -9.81 -12.58
CA TRP A 203 2.47 -10.06 -11.43
C TRP A 203 3.74 -9.21 -11.50
N GLU A 204 4.50 -9.34 -12.59
CA GLU A 204 5.78 -8.64 -12.80
C GLU A 204 5.57 -7.13 -13.05
N GLY A 205 4.50 -6.77 -13.77
CA GLY A 205 4.24 -5.41 -14.24
C GLY A 205 3.46 -4.52 -13.28
N GLY A 206 2.89 -5.04 -12.19
CA GLY A 206 2.08 -4.21 -11.29
C GLY A 206 1.80 -4.77 -9.90
N ILE A 207 1.40 -6.04 -9.79
CA ILE A 207 0.96 -6.62 -8.51
C ILE A 207 2.11 -6.69 -7.50
N GLN A 208 3.30 -7.17 -7.90
CA GLN A 208 4.44 -7.24 -6.98
C GLN A 208 4.76 -5.87 -6.38
N GLN A 209 4.81 -4.84 -7.23
CA GLN A 209 5.07 -3.46 -6.80
C GLN A 209 3.93 -2.90 -5.94
N ALA A 210 2.67 -3.23 -6.27
CA ALA A 210 1.51 -2.78 -5.50
C ALA A 210 1.50 -3.39 -4.08
N ILE A 211 1.86 -4.68 -3.95
CA ILE A 211 2.04 -5.35 -2.66
C ILE A 211 3.20 -4.71 -1.88
N GLU A 212 4.34 -4.47 -2.54
CA GLU A 212 5.50 -3.82 -1.91
C GLU A 212 5.19 -2.40 -1.44
N LYS A 213 4.49 -1.62 -2.27
CA LYS A 213 4.01 -0.28 -1.91
C LYS A 213 3.05 -0.35 -0.73
N ALA A 214 2.12 -1.30 -0.71
CA ALA A 214 1.20 -1.46 0.41
C ALA A 214 1.92 -1.84 1.71
N ALA A 215 2.91 -2.73 1.64
CA ALA A 215 3.75 -3.09 2.77
C ALA A 215 4.62 -1.92 3.25
N ASN A 216 5.23 -1.15 2.34
CA ASN A 216 6.05 0.02 2.67
C ASN A 216 5.21 1.18 3.22
N SER A 217 4.06 1.47 2.63
CA SER A 217 3.11 2.44 3.20
C SER A 217 2.69 1.99 4.59
N ARG A 218 2.37 0.70 4.79
CA ARG A 218 2.09 0.17 6.14
C ARG A 218 3.27 0.33 7.09
N ARG A 219 4.50 0.10 6.61
CA ARG A 219 5.73 0.29 7.39
C ARG A 219 5.85 1.74 7.82
N ASP A 220 5.79 2.70 6.90
CA ASP A 220 5.90 4.11 7.24
C ASP A 220 4.76 4.53 8.17
N GLU A 221 3.53 4.11 7.91
CA GLU A 221 2.37 4.37 8.75
C GLU A 221 2.54 3.81 10.18
N ILE A 222 3.03 2.59 10.32
CA ILE A 222 3.22 1.96 11.62
C ILE A 222 4.48 2.51 12.32
N ASP A 223 5.58 2.69 11.61
CA ASP A 223 6.94 2.99 12.15
C ASP A 223 7.10 4.39 12.73
N TRP A 224 6.21 5.34 12.41
CA TRP A 224 6.25 6.64 13.08
C TRP A 224 4.90 7.13 13.61
N VAL A 225 3.76 6.73 13.01
CA VAL A 225 2.43 7.14 13.51
C VAL A 225 1.99 6.26 14.68
N LEU A 226 2.12 4.94 14.56
CA LEU A 226 1.56 3.97 15.52
C LEU A 226 2.59 3.34 16.47
N SER A 227 3.87 3.41 16.16
CA SER A 227 4.94 2.87 17.00
C SER A 227 5.11 3.72 18.26
N ASP A 228 4.74 3.15 19.40
CA ASP A 228 5.23 3.62 20.69
C ASP A 228 6.58 2.93 20.97
N SER A 229 7.61 3.70 21.29
CA SER A 229 9.03 3.29 21.30
C SER A 229 9.40 2.18 22.32
N ARG A 230 8.42 1.48 22.90
CA ARG A 230 8.60 0.51 23.98
C ARG A 230 7.86 -0.81 23.85
N LYS A 231 7.03 -1.02 22.81
CA LYS A 231 6.45 -2.34 22.55
C LYS A 231 6.58 -2.67 21.07
N ALA A 232 7.33 -3.72 20.79
CA ALA A 232 7.42 -4.32 19.46
C ALA A 232 5.99 -4.46 18.91
N VAL A 233 5.75 -3.83 17.75
CA VAL A 233 4.61 -4.15 16.91
C VAL A 233 4.55 -5.67 16.84
N SER A 234 3.41 -6.27 17.22
CA SER A 234 3.28 -7.73 17.19
C SER A 234 3.74 -8.23 15.82
N SER A 235 4.49 -9.34 15.77
CA SER A 235 5.06 -9.89 14.53
C SER A 235 4.01 -10.07 13.42
N ASP A 236 2.75 -10.30 13.82
CA ASP A 236 1.57 -10.41 12.96
C ASP A 236 1.11 -9.10 12.28
N LEU A 237 1.60 -7.96 12.75
CA LEU A 237 1.33 -6.63 12.20
C LEU A 237 2.56 -6.04 11.50
N SER A 238 3.64 -6.82 11.37
CA SER A 238 4.83 -6.38 10.65
C SER A 238 4.54 -6.19 9.14
N PRO A 239 5.21 -5.22 8.49
CA PRO A 239 5.15 -5.02 7.04
C PRO A 239 5.49 -6.30 6.24
N GLU A 240 6.44 -7.08 6.74
CA GLU A 240 6.90 -8.32 6.13
C GLU A 240 5.83 -9.41 6.21
N ALA A 241 5.17 -9.54 7.38
CA ALA A 241 4.03 -10.44 7.53
C ALA A 241 2.86 -10.03 6.62
N LEU A 242 2.59 -8.73 6.49
CA LEU A 242 1.57 -8.23 5.57
C LEU A 242 1.91 -8.56 4.11
N LYS A 243 3.15 -8.30 3.67
CA LYS A 243 3.63 -8.66 2.32
C LYS A 243 3.41 -10.13 2.05
N ALA A 244 3.79 -11.00 2.99
CA ALA A 244 3.62 -12.44 2.85
C ALA A 244 2.15 -12.85 2.75
N ARG A 245 1.28 -12.32 3.60
CA ARG A 245 -0.18 -12.61 3.58
C ARG A 245 -0.85 -12.15 2.29
N LEU A 246 -0.54 -10.93 1.83
CA LEU A 246 -1.08 -10.41 0.57
C LEU A 246 -0.61 -11.22 -0.63
N THR A 247 0.67 -11.60 -0.65
CA THR A 247 1.24 -12.44 -1.70
C THR A 247 0.58 -13.82 -1.71
N GLN A 248 0.43 -14.45 -0.54
CA GLN A 248 -0.22 -15.74 -0.41
C GLN A 248 -1.67 -15.69 -0.89
N ARG A 249 -2.42 -14.67 -0.48
CA ARG A 249 -3.81 -14.47 -0.92
C ARG A 249 -3.90 -14.27 -2.43
N TYR A 250 -3.03 -13.43 -2.99
CA TYR A 250 -2.96 -13.22 -4.44
C TYR A 250 -2.75 -14.53 -5.20
N PHE A 251 -1.80 -15.36 -4.78
CA PHE A 251 -1.55 -16.64 -5.45
C PHE A 251 -2.65 -17.68 -5.26
N THR A 252 -3.41 -17.60 -4.16
CA THR A 252 -4.63 -18.39 -3.99
C THR A 252 -5.68 -18.01 -5.02
N ASP A 253 -5.95 -16.71 -5.18
CA ASP A 253 -6.95 -16.22 -6.14
C ASP A 253 -6.50 -16.42 -7.59
N PHE A 254 -5.21 -16.20 -7.88
CA PHE A 254 -4.58 -16.51 -9.15
C PHE A 254 -4.82 -17.97 -9.54
N ALA A 255 -4.48 -18.92 -8.66
CA ALA A 255 -4.68 -20.33 -8.93
C ALA A 255 -6.16 -20.68 -9.10
N GLY A 256 -7.04 -20.04 -8.32
CA GLY A 256 -8.49 -20.18 -8.45
C GLY A 256 -9.01 -19.74 -9.81
N SER A 257 -8.60 -18.57 -10.31
CA SER A 257 -9.00 -18.07 -11.63
C SER A 257 -8.50 -18.95 -12.76
N TRP A 258 -7.23 -19.39 -12.72
CA TRP A 258 -6.71 -20.32 -13.72
C TRP A 258 -7.40 -21.67 -13.68
N LEU A 259 -7.71 -22.20 -12.49
CA LEU A 259 -8.44 -23.45 -12.36
C LEU A 259 -9.88 -23.35 -12.86
N SER A 260 -10.57 -22.22 -12.62
CA SER A 260 -11.92 -21.98 -13.17
C SER A 260 -11.90 -22.00 -14.70
N PHE A 261 -10.95 -21.26 -15.29
CA PHE A 261 -10.75 -21.25 -16.74
C PHE A 261 -10.47 -22.65 -17.28
N LEU A 262 -9.52 -23.39 -16.71
CA LEU A 262 -9.19 -24.74 -17.19
C LEU A 262 -10.35 -25.73 -17.04
N ASN A 263 -11.12 -25.65 -15.96
CA ASN A 263 -12.30 -26.49 -15.75
C ASN A 263 -13.46 -26.14 -16.69
N SER A 264 -13.50 -24.91 -17.20
CA SER A 264 -14.51 -24.47 -18.17
C SER A 264 -14.24 -24.94 -19.60
N LEU A 265 -13.00 -25.35 -19.91
CA LEU A 265 -12.61 -25.79 -21.24
C LEU A 265 -13.31 -27.11 -21.57
N GLN A 266 -14.10 -27.09 -22.65
CA GLN A 266 -14.76 -28.28 -23.16
C GLN A 266 -14.26 -28.58 -24.56
N LEU A 267 -14.06 -29.86 -24.87
CA LEU A 267 -13.82 -30.30 -26.24
C LEU A 267 -15.09 -30.11 -27.06
N ASN A 268 -14.95 -29.59 -28.28
CA ASN A 268 -16.07 -29.47 -29.19
C ASN A 268 -16.60 -30.85 -29.59
N PRO A 269 -17.93 -31.06 -29.60
CA PRO A 269 -18.51 -32.32 -30.04
C PRO A 269 -18.18 -32.60 -31.52
N ALA A 270 -17.70 -33.82 -31.79
CA ALA A 270 -17.50 -34.32 -33.15
C ALA A 270 -18.76 -35.06 -33.61
N ASN A 271 -19.27 -34.76 -34.80
CA ASN A 271 -20.53 -35.34 -35.29
C ASN A 271 -20.30 -36.58 -36.18
N ASN A 272 -19.07 -36.80 -36.66
CA ASN A 272 -18.71 -37.92 -37.50
C ASN A 272 -17.22 -38.32 -37.32
N ILE A 273 -16.82 -39.46 -37.92
CA ILE A 273 -15.44 -40.01 -37.82
C ILE A 273 -14.39 -39.09 -38.48
N ALA A 274 -14.76 -38.36 -39.54
CA ALA A 274 -13.84 -37.42 -40.18
C ALA A 274 -13.54 -36.25 -39.23
N ASP A 275 -14.54 -35.70 -38.55
CA ASP A 275 -14.37 -34.66 -37.53
C ASP A 275 -13.43 -35.12 -36.40
N VAL A 276 -13.59 -36.37 -35.93
CA VAL A 276 -12.70 -36.95 -34.89
C VAL A 276 -11.26 -37.06 -35.40
N THR A 277 -11.08 -37.47 -36.65
CA THR A 277 -9.76 -37.61 -37.28
C THR A 277 -9.09 -36.25 -37.44
N ASP A 278 -9.85 -35.24 -37.87
CA ASP A 278 -9.38 -33.86 -38.01
C ASP A 278 -8.99 -33.26 -36.65
N GLN A 279 -9.81 -33.47 -35.61
CA GLN A 279 -9.49 -33.03 -34.24
C GLN A 279 -8.23 -33.70 -33.70
N LEU A 280 -8.08 -35.02 -33.85
CA LEU A 280 -6.89 -35.76 -33.41
C LEU A 280 -5.62 -35.33 -34.17
N THR A 281 -5.75 -35.08 -35.48
CA THR A 281 -4.66 -34.57 -36.31
C THR A 281 -4.24 -33.18 -35.84
N LEU A 282 -5.20 -32.29 -35.58
CA LEU A 282 -4.93 -30.95 -35.08
C LEU A 282 -4.32 -30.96 -33.67
N MET A 283 -4.76 -31.86 -32.78
CA MET A 283 -4.17 -32.02 -31.44
C MET A 283 -2.71 -32.50 -31.49
N SER A 284 -2.37 -33.33 -32.47
CA SER A 284 -1.03 -33.93 -32.62
C SER A 284 -0.06 -33.12 -33.49
N ASP A 285 -0.53 -32.10 -34.22
CA ASP A 285 0.31 -31.22 -35.02
C ASP A 285 1.21 -30.33 -34.13
N VAL A 286 2.52 -30.58 -34.16
CA VAL A 286 3.50 -29.88 -33.30
C VAL A 286 3.56 -28.37 -33.56
N ARG A 287 3.20 -27.91 -34.76
CA ARG A 287 3.29 -26.48 -35.14
C ARG A 287 1.99 -25.73 -34.92
N GLN A 288 0.85 -26.40 -35.10
CA GLN A 288 -0.46 -25.74 -35.06
C GLN A 288 -1.38 -26.19 -33.93
N SER A 289 -0.95 -27.15 -33.09
CA SER A 289 -1.77 -27.66 -31.99
C SER A 289 -2.10 -26.58 -30.96
N PRO A 290 -3.38 -26.20 -30.82
CA PRO A 290 -3.83 -25.31 -29.76
C PRO A 290 -3.65 -25.90 -28.36
N LEU A 291 -3.65 -27.24 -28.23
CA LEU A 291 -3.37 -27.92 -26.98
C LEU A 291 -1.92 -27.70 -26.54
N ILE A 292 -0.96 -27.88 -27.45
CA ILE A 292 0.47 -27.65 -27.14
C ILE A 292 0.69 -26.17 -26.80
N ALA A 293 0.11 -25.25 -27.58
CA ALA A 293 0.21 -23.81 -27.31
C ALA A 293 -0.34 -23.44 -25.92
N LEU A 294 -1.53 -23.96 -25.57
CA LEU A 294 -2.14 -23.75 -24.26
C LEU A 294 -1.28 -24.32 -23.13
N MET A 295 -0.76 -25.54 -23.27
CA MET A 295 0.10 -26.17 -22.27
C MET A 295 1.40 -25.40 -22.02
N ASN A 296 1.98 -24.81 -23.06
CA ASN A 296 3.15 -23.94 -22.91
C ASN A 296 2.82 -22.68 -22.09
N THR A 297 1.68 -22.04 -22.37
CA THR A 297 1.20 -20.87 -21.63
C THR A 297 0.92 -21.20 -20.16
N ILE A 298 0.31 -22.35 -19.88
CA ILE A 298 0.08 -22.84 -18.51
C ILE A 298 1.41 -23.14 -17.81
N GLY A 299 2.36 -23.78 -18.49
CA GLY A 299 3.69 -24.08 -17.93
C GLY A 299 4.43 -22.81 -17.50
N LEU A 300 4.32 -21.75 -18.30
CA LEU A 300 4.87 -20.43 -17.97
C LEU A 300 4.15 -19.77 -16.78
N ALA A 301 2.82 -19.91 -16.68
CA ALA A 301 2.05 -19.36 -15.56
C ALA A 301 2.27 -20.14 -14.24
N GLY A 302 2.52 -21.45 -14.31
CA GLY A 302 2.70 -22.33 -13.16
C GLY A 302 4.08 -22.25 -12.48
N THR A 303 5.11 -21.80 -13.19
CA THR A 303 6.48 -21.67 -12.65
C THR A 303 6.68 -20.42 -11.78
N ASP A 304 5.71 -19.51 -11.73
CA ASP A 304 5.84 -18.18 -11.10
C ASP A 304 5.45 -18.14 -9.60
N ARG A 305 5.17 -19.27 -8.96
CA ARG A 305 5.08 -19.29 -7.48
C ARG A 305 6.45 -18.92 -6.91
N PRO A 306 6.58 -17.86 -6.10
CA PRO A 306 7.82 -17.65 -5.35
C PRO A 306 8.02 -18.89 -4.49
N ALA A 307 9.14 -19.60 -4.70
CA ALA A 307 9.52 -20.73 -3.89
C ALA A 307 9.47 -20.29 -2.43
N THR A 308 8.47 -20.76 -1.69
CA THR A 308 8.38 -20.55 -0.25
C THR A 308 9.63 -21.18 0.33
N ARG A 309 10.66 -20.38 0.63
CA ARG A 309 11.79 -20.82 1.45
C ARG A 309 11.21 -21.22 2.80
N ARG A 310 10.93 -22.51 2.95
CA ARG A 310 10.62 -23.11 4.25
C ARG A 310 11.82 -22.81 5.17
N PRO A 311 11.64 -22.19 6.35
CA PRO A 311 12.71 -22.09 7.32
C PRO A 311 12.74 -23.43 8.07
N PHE A 312 13.49 -24.40 7.57
CA PHE A 312 13.85 -25.59 8.34
C PHE A 312 15.33 -25.89 8.14
N GLY A 313 16.15 -25.21 8.93
CA GLY A 313 17.51 -25.63 9.27
C GLY A 313 17.51 -26.16 10.69
N LEU A 314 17.02 -27.38 10.91
CA LEU A 314 17.36 -28.14 12.11
C LEU A 314 18.81 -28.59 11.95
N HIS A 315 19.74 -27.88 12.60
CA HIS A 315 21.10 -28.35 12.78
C HIS A 315 21.08 -29.61 13.64
N HIS A 316 21.20 -30.78 13.00
CA HIS A 316 21.56 -32.00 13.71
C HIS A 316 23.09 -32.11 13.71
N GLN A 317 23.66 -31.87 14.89
CA GLN A 317 25.08 -32.00 15.18
C GLN A 317 25.42 -33.49 15.28
N ILE A 318 26.03 -34.05 14.23
CA ILE A 318 26.66 -35.38 14.28
C ILE A 318 28.15 -35.18 14.51
N GLY A 319 28.62 -35.78 15.60
CA GLY A 319 29.94 -35.58 16.19
C GLY A 319 31.11 -36.00 15.29
N GLN A 320 32.15 -35.18 15.32
CA GLN A 320 33.49 -35.56 14.89
C GLN A 320 34.22 -36.21 16.06
N ARG A 321 34.66 -37.46 15.89
CA ARG A 321 35.68 -38.11 16.73
C ARG A 321 37.06 -37.53 16.41
N PRO A 322 37.93 -37.25 17.39
CA PRO A 322 39.31 -36.89 17.10
C PRO A 322 40.18 -38.12 16.84
N GLY A 323 40.95 -38.07 15.75
CA GLY A 323 41.97 -39.04 15.38
C GLY A 323 43.23 -38.93 16.25
N ARG A 324 43.84 -40.09 16.46
CA ARG A 324 45.04 -40.37 17.28
C ARG A 324 46.24 -39.48 16.96
N GLN A 325 46.84 -38.89 18.00
CA GLN A 325 48.22 -38.41 17.99
C GLN A 325 49.18 -39.60 17.85
N LYS A 326 50.04 -39.56 16.82
CA LYS A 326 51.25 -40.39 16.75
C LYS A 326 52.33 -39.76 17.62
N ARG A 327 52.91 -40.60 18.49
CA ARG A 327 54.21 -40.37 19.15
C ARG A 327 55.30 -40.29 18.08
N GLN A 328 56.21 -39.32 18.22
CA GLN A 328 57.58 -39.43 17.74
C GLN A 328 58.53 -39.08 18.91
N THR A 329 59.48 -39.98 19.10
CA THR A 329 60.58 -40.04 20.06
C THR A 329 61.89 -39.87 19.28
N GLY A 330 62.87 -39.17 19.86
CA GLY A 330 64.30 -39.12 19.46
C GLY A 330 64.57 -38.19 18.26
N ASP A 331 65.56 -37.29 18.26
CA ASP A 331 66.76 -37.10 19.09
C ASP A 331 67.00 -35.63 19.46
#